data_AF-A0A1G9MMZ3-F1
#
_entry.id   AF-A0A1G9MMZ3-F1
#
_cell.length_a   1.000
_cell.length_b   1.000
_cell.length_c   1.000
_cell.angle_alpha   90.00
_cell.angle_beta   90.00
_cell.angle_gamma   90.00
#
_symmetry.space_group_name_H-M   'P 1'
#
loop_
_entity.id
_entity.type
_entity.pdbx_description
1 polymer ?
#
loop_
_entity_poly.entity_id
_entity_poly.type
_entity_poly.pdbx_seq_one_letter_code
_entity_poly.pdbx_strand_id
1 'polypeptide(L)'
;MAGQFEIFTDAESNVRFRLLAGDGTVLAVSTAFDDKRQAANAIMAVRECAGTGLIREVRSNPWTGQRGTRNASPTPARRRRHLPAV
;
A
#
# COMPACT_ATOMS: atom_id res chain seq x y z
N MET A 1 21.06 -4.24 -4.92
CA MET A 1 20.61 -3.85 -6.28
C MET A 1 19.86 -2.53 -6.17
N ALA A 2 20.16 -1.56 -7.04
CA ALA A 2 19.45 -0.27 -7.07
C ALA A 2 18.07 -0.43 -7.72
N GLY A 3 17.08 0.34 -7.26
CA GLY A 3 15.79 0.42 -7.94
C GLY A 3 15.91 1.05 -9.33
N GLN A 4 14.96 0.75 -10.23
CA GLN A 4 14.95 1.24 -11.61
C GLN A 4 13.66 1.98 -11.94
N PHE A 5 13.78 3.00 -12.81
CA PHE A 5 12.63 3.69 -13.38
C PHE A 5 12.35 3.16 -14.78
N GLU A 6 11.09 2.87 -15.09
CA GLU A 6 10.66 2.41 -16.41
C GLU A 6 9.55 3.32 -16.93
N ILE A 7 9.68 3.81 -18.16
CA ILE A 7 8.63 4.54 -18.88
C ILE A 7 7.87 3.54 -19.75
N PHE A 8 6.54 3.55 -19.68
CA PHE A 8 5.68 2.71 -20.48
C PHE A 8 4.42 3.47 -20.92
N THR A 9 3.76 2.95 -21.94
CA THR A 9 2.45 3.44 -22.38
C THR A 9 1.39 2.50 -21.82
N ASP A 10 0.37 3.04 -21.16
CA ASP A 10 -0.72 2.24 -20.62
C ASP A 10 -1.76 1.85 -21.69
N ALA A 11 -2.78 1.09 -21.29
CA ALA A 11 -3.86 0.67 -22.20
C ALA A 11 -4.70 1.84 -22.75
N GLU A 12 -4.66 3.00 -22.08
CA GLU A 12 -5.36 4.23 -22.47
C GLU A 12 -4.48 5.14 -23.33
N SER A 13 -3.32 4.63 -23.81
CA SER A 13 -2.33 5.38 -24.59
C SER A 13 -1.67 6.56 -23.85
N ASN A 14 -1.74 6.58 -22.52
CA ASN A 14 -1.03 7.58 -21.72
C ASN A 14 0.41 7.14 -21.44
N VAL A 15 1.33 8.11 -21.39
CA VAL A 15 2.70 7.85 -20.97
C VAL A 15 2.78 7.89 -19.45
N ARG A 16 3.27 6.82 -18.82
CA ARG A 16 3.52 6.76 -17.38
C ARG A 16 4.92 6.25 -17.12
N PHE A 17 5.38 6.42 -15.88
CA PHE A 17 6.54 5.70 -15.39
C PHE A 17 6.24 4.98 -14.08
N ARG A 18 7.03 3.95 -13.79
CA ARG A 18 7.02 3.24 -12.51
C ARG A 18 8.42 3.16 -11.93
N LEU A 19 8.50 3.15 -10.60
CA LEU A 19 9.71 2.84 -9.85
C LEU A 19 9.63 1.40 -9.37
N LEU A 20 10.64 0.60 -9.70
CA LEU A 20 10.79 -0.77 -9.25
C LEU A 20 11.90 -0.86 -8.19
N ALA A 21 11.70 -1.69 -7.18
CA ALA A 21 12.75 -2.14 -6.28
C ALA A 21 13.71 -3.11 -6.98
N GLY A 22 14.83 -3.44 -6.33
CA GLY A 22 15.85 -4.33 -6.90
C GLY A 22 15.38 -5.77 -7.15
N ASP A 23 14.26 -6.17 -6.55
CA ASP A 23 13.57 -7.45 -6.73
C ASP A 23 12.46 -7.39 -7.80
N GLY A 24 12.25 -6.22 -8.42
CA GLY A 24 11.19 -5.97 -9.40
C GLY A 24 9.85 -5.54 -8.80
N THR A 25 9.73 -5.39 -7.48
CA THR A 25 8.50 -4.93 -6.83
C THR A 25 8.20 -3.47 -7.22
N VAL A 26 6.95 -3.18 -7.63
CA VAL A 26 6.53 -1.80 -7.95
C VAL A 26 6.38 -0.99 -6.66
N LEU A 27 7.21 0.05 -6.50
CA LEU A 27 7.18 0.95 -5.34
C LEU A 27 6.30 2.18 -5.57
N ALA A 28 6.27 2.70 -6.80
CA ALA A 28 5.48 3.88 -7.16
C ALA A 28 5.12 3.87 -8.65
N VAL A 29 3.99 4.49 -8.98
CA VAL A 29 3.53 4.72 -10.36
C VAL A 29 3.15 6.18 -10.50
N SER A 30 3.56 6.80 -11.61
CA SER A 30 3.26 8.20 -11.89
C SER A 30 1.83 8.42 -12.37
N THR A 31 1.44 9.69 -12.44
CA THR A 31 0.29 10.11 -13.23
C THR A 31 0.55 9.87 -14.73
N ALA A 32 -0.52 9.97 -15.52
CA ALA A 32 -0.43 10.10 -16.97
C ALA A 32 0.31 11.40 -17.34
N PHE A 33 1.15 11.30 -18.36
CA PHE A 33 1.80 12.40 -19.06
C PHE A 33 1.46 12.34 -20.54
N ASP A 34 1.49 13.50 -21.19
CA ASP A 34 1.24 13.62 -22.63
C ASP A 34 2.40 13.09 -23.48
N ASP A 35 3.64 13.23 -23.01
CA ASP A 35 4.84 12.86 -23.77
C ASP A 35 5.94 12.23 -22.90
N LYS A 36 6.79 11.40 -23.53
CA LYS A 36 7.94 10.74 -22.89
C LYS A 36 8.96 11.73 -22.32
N ARG A 37 9.13 12.91 -22.92
CA ARG A 37 10.00 13.96 -22.40
C ARG A 37 9.50 14.51 -21.08
N GLN A 38 8.19 14.72 -20.94
CA GLN A 38 7.61 15.15 -19.66
C GLN A 38 7.80 14.09 -18.57
N ALA A 39 7.58 12.81 -18.91
CA ALA A 39 7.83 11.71 -17.99
C ALA A 39 9.31 11.62 -17.56
N ALA A 40 10.25 11.81 -18.50
CA ALA A 40 11.68 11.83 -18.20
C ALA A 40 12.07 13.00 -17.27
N ASN A 41 11.55 14.20 -17.51
CA ASN A 41 11.76 15.36 -16.65
C ASN A 41 11.20 15.12 -15.23
N ALA A 42 10.03 14.50 -15.13
CA ALA A 42 9.44 14.13 -13.84
C ALA A 42 10.31 13.09 -13.10
N ILE A 43 10.88 12.10 -13.80
CA ILE A 43 11.82 11.15 -13.18
C ILE A 43 13.05 11.86 -12.62
N MET A 44 13.60 12.84 -13.34
CA MET A 44 14.73 13.64 -12.84
C MET A 44 14.37 14.38 -11.55
N ALA A 45 13.23 15.06 -11.55
CA ALA A 45 12.74 15.76 -10.36
C ALA A 45 12.51 14.79 -9.18
N VAL A 46 11.92 13.61 -9.45
CA VAL A 46 11.73 12.58 -8.41
C VAL A 46 13.07 12.09 -7.88
N ARG A 47 14.09 11.88 -8.73
CA ARG A 47 15.42 11.47 -8.27
C ARG A 47 16.07 12.50 -7.35
N GLU A 48 15.94 13.78 -7.68
CA GLU A 48 16.45 14.89 -6.88
C GLU A 48 15.69 15.01 -5.54
N CYS A 49 14.35 14.99 -5.59
CA CYS A 49 13.51 15.12 -4.41
C CYS A 49 13.54 13.88 -3.52
N ALA A 50 13.54 12.66 -4.05
CA ALA A 50 13.44 11.43 -3.25
C ALA A 50 14.72 11.14 -2.45
N GLY A 51 15.88 11.64 -2.91
CA GLY A 51 17.14 11.50 -2.16
C GLY A 51 17.18 12.32 -0.86
N THR A 52 16.39 13.42 -0.79
CA THR A 52 16.46 14.41 0.31
C THR A 52 15.11 14.79 0.91
N GLY A 53 14.02 14.27 0.34
CA GLY A 53 12.66 14.70 0.61
C GLY A 53 12.21 14.35 2.02
N LEU A 54 11.57 15.30 2.68
CA LEU A 54 10.98 15.10 4.00
C LEU A 54 9.67 14.30 3.89
N ILE A 55 9.50 13.32 4.77
CA ILE A 55 8.25 12.58 4.90
C ILE A 55 7.26 13.49 5.64
N ARG A 56 6.16 13.85 4.97
CA ARG A 56 5.08 14.65 5.54
C ARG A 56 3.76 13.92 5.41
N GLU A 57 3.04 13.79 6.51
CA GLU A 57 1.66 13.34 6.52
C GLU A 57 0.72 14.52 6.23
N VAL A 58 -0.18 14.37 5.24
CA VAL A 58 -1.04 15.47 4.77
C VAL A 58 -2.48 15.36 5.31
N ARG A 59 -2.97 14.14 5.55
CA ARG A 59 -4.24 13.89 6.27
C ARG A 59 -4.20 12.53 6.97
N SER A 60 -4.10 12.55 8.29
CA SER A 60 -4.49 11.40 9.10
C SER A 60 -6.00 11.51 9.30
N ASN A 61 -6.82 10.60 8.75
CA ASN A 61 -7.96 10.21 9.55
C ASN A 61 -7.33 9.62 10.82
N PRO A 62 -7.64 10.11 12.03
CA PRO A 62 -6.99 9.59 13.22
C PRO A 62 -7.10 8.08 13.17
N TRP A 63 -5.97 7.40 13.26
CA TRP A 63 -5.94 5.96 13.45
C TRP A 63 -6.64 5.70 14.78
N THR A 64 -7.98 5.58 14.76
CA THR A 64 -8.76 5.09 15.88
C THR A 64 -8.43 3.61 15.94
N GLY A 65 -7.33 3.29 16.62
CA GLY A 65 -6.85 1.93 16.71
C GLY A 65 -8.00 1.04 17.12
N GLN A 66 -8.54 0.28 16.18
CA GLN A 66 -9.26 -0.94 16.49
C GLN A 66 -8.20 -1.88 17.02
N ARG A 67 -7.98 -1.70 18.32
CA ARG A 67 -7.61 -2.72 19.28
C ARG A 67 -8.65 -3.81 19.08
N GLY A 68 -8.40 -4.68 18.11
CA GLY A 68 -9.13 -5.92 17.93
C GLY A 68 -8.94 -6.69 19.23
N THR A 69 -9.87 -6.49 20.17
CA THR A 69 -10.14 -7.41 21.26
C THR A 69 -10.44 -8.72 20.59
N ARG A 70 -9.39 -9.54 20.42
CA ARG A 70 -9.50 -10.92 20.00
C ARG A 70 -10.43 -11.58 21.02
N ASN A 71 -11.67 -11.77 20.56
CA ASN A 71 -12.74 -12.59 21.10
C ASN A 71 -12.37 -13.36 22.36
N ALA A 72 -12.82 -12.86 23.52
CA ALA A 72 -13.04 -13.73 24.66
C ALA A 72 -14.07 -14.78 24.23
N SER A 73 -13.64 -16.03 24.11
CA SER A 73 -14.53 -17.14 23.81
C SER A 73 -15.50 -17.34 24.97
N PRO A 74 -16.83 -17.38 24.77
CA PRO A 74 -17.72 -17.77 25.85
C PRO A 74 -17.56 -19.28 26.09
N THR A 75 -17.05 -19.64 27.27
CA THR A 75 -17.01 -21.01 27.77
C THR A 75 -18.43 -21.60 27.72
N PRO A 76 -18.69 -22.73 27.05
CA PRO A 76 -20.01 -23.34 27.10
C PRO A 76 -20.25 -23.91 28.51
N ALA A 77 -21.23 -23.34 29.22
CA ALA A 77 -21.73 -23.85 30.48
C ALA A 77 -22.29 -25.26 30.28
N ARG A 78 -21.57 -26.26 30.80
CA ARG A 78 -21.96 -27.66 30.86
C ARG A 78 -23.22 -27.81 31.73
N ARG A 79 -24.39 -27.72 31.11
CA ARG A 79 -25.68 -28.06 31.74
C ARG A 79 -25.73 -29.57 32.01
N ARG A 80 -25.46 -29.95 33.26
CA ARG A 80 -25.93 -31.21 33.84
C ARG A 80 -27.46 -31.22 33.81
N ARG A 81 -28.05 -32.17 33.08
CA ARG A 81 -29.37 -32.71 33.39
C ARG A 81 -29.31 -34.23 33.22
N HIS A 82 -29.03 -34.93 34.31
CA HIS A 82 -29.44 -36.32 34.44
C HIS A 82 -30.91 -36.31 34.87
N LEU A 83 -31.75 -36.95 34.07
CA LEU A 83 -33.15 -37.23 34.37
C LEU A 83 -33.24 -38.46 35.30
N PRO A 84 -34.26 -38.55 36.17
CA PRO A 84 -34.46 -39.73 37.02
C PRO A 84 -35.34 -40.79 36.33
N ALA A 85 -35.02 -42.06 36.58
CA ALA A 85 -35.87 -43.25 36.49
C ALA A 85 -35.21 -44.27 37.45
N VAL A 86 -35.86 -44.91 38.42
CA VAL A 86 -37.20 -45.49 38.55
C VAL A 86 -37.72 -45.25 39.97
#